data_AF-A0A7Y2E0Y0-F1
#
_entry.id   AF-A0A7Y2E0Y0-F1
#
_cell.length_a   1.000
_cell.length_b   1.000
_cell.length_c   1.000
_cell.angle_alpha   90.00
_cell.angle_beta   90.00
_cell.angle_gamma   90.00
#
_symmetry.space_group_name_H-M   'P 1'
#
loop_
_entity.id
_entity.type
_entity.pdbx_description
1 polymer ?
#
loop_
_entity_poly.entity_id
_entity_poly.type
_entity_poly.pdbx_seq_one_letter_code
_entity_poly.pdbx_strand_id
1 'polypeptide(L)'
;GQTEANLEKILTLLEAMTPVAVMIDEADAALGNRDAEGDSGVSKRVFGQIAAFMSDPSHRGRIIFFLVTARPDLMPVDLKRQGRAEEHIALFYPSSREEREELLRVMMKRTGVDLEMDEMPDALLNGERTFSGADMEALFTRAKFRAAADPGSEGEVSTRILEDVVDDFMPPTYPLEVELQTLTAVLECTSKALLPEEYRAMDREKIVRRVDELSQLIK
;
A
#
# COMPACT_ATOMS: atom_id res chain seq x y z
N GLY A 1 20.04 -26.56 -6.82
CA GLY A 1 18.74 -27.17 -6.46
C GLY A 1 17.68 -26.78 -7.46
N GLN A 2 16.52 -27.44 -7.47
CA GLN A 2 15.44 -27.17 -8.45
C GLN A 2 14.93 -25.72 -8.35
N THR A 3 14.82 -25.18 -7.13
CA THR A 3 14.42 -23.78 -6.87
C THR A 3 15.39 -22.77 -7.49
N GLU A 4 16.69 -22.96 -7.30
CA GLU A 4 17.74 -22.07 -7.84
C GLU A 4 17.77 -22.11 -9.37
N ALA A 5 17.65 -23.31 -9.97
CA ALA A 5 17.62 -23.46 -11.42
C ALA A 5 16.36 -22.84 -12.06
N ASN A 6 15.23 -22.85 -11.34
CA ASN A 6 14.02 -22.15 -11.78
C ASN A 6 14.18 -20.63 -11.67
N LEU A 7 14.79 -20.13 -10.59
CA LEU A 7 15.07 -18.70 -10.44
C LEU A 7 16.00 -18.21 -11.55
N GLU A 8 17.09 -18.93 -11.83
CA GLU A 8 18.03 -18.59 -12.90
C GLU A 8 17.31 -18.43 -14.25
N LYS A 9 16.42 -19.37 -14.60
CA LYS A 9 15.60 -19.27 -15.83
C LYS A 9 14.72 -18.01 -15.83
N ILE A 10 14.09 -17.67 -14.71
CA ILE A 10 13.27 -16.46 -14.60
C ILE A 10 14.13 -15.22 -14.83
N LEU A 11 15.30 -15.13 -14.19
CA LEU A 11 16.21 -14.00 -14.35
C LEU A 11 16.69 -13.84 -15.80
N THR A 12 17.06 -14.94 -16.47
CA THR A 12 17.43 -14.92 -17.89
C THR A 12 16.26 -14.49 -18.79
N LEU A 13 15.02 -14.90 -18.46
CA LEU A 13 13.84 -14.43 -19.19
C LEU A 13 13.63 -12.92 -19.03
N LEU A 14 13.86 -12.37 -17.83
CA LEU A 14 13.77 -10.92 -17.61
C LEU A 14 14.78 -10.15 -18.47
N GLU A 15 16.02 -10.63 -18.57
CA GLU A 15 17.05 -10.05 -19.44
C GLU A 15 16.63 -10.05 -20.92
N ALA A 16 16.09 -11.18 -21.39
CA ALA A 16 15.63 -11.35 -22.76
C ALA A 16 14.39 -10.47 -23.10
N MET A 17 13.60 -10.11 -22.09
CA MET A 17 12.36 -9.33 -22.24
C MET A 17 12.55 -7.81 -22.06
N THR A 18 13.78 -7.32 -21.88
CA THR A 18 14.02 -5.89 -21.64
C THR A 18 13.49 -4.98 -22.78
N PRO A 19 12.87 -3.82 -22.45
CA PRO A 19 12.65 -3.29 -21.12
C PRO A 19 11.45 -3.92 -20.39
N VAL A 20 11.61 -4.24 -19.09
CA VAL A 20 10.56 -4.90 -18.29
C VAL A 20 10.46 -4.30 -16.88
N ALA A 21 9.24 -4.24 -16.37
CA ALA A 21 8.94 -3.92 -14.98
C ALA A 21 8.53 -5.20 -14.24
N VAL A 22 9.14 -5.47 -13.09
CA VAL A 22 8.86 -6.62 -12.23
C VAL A 22 8.20 -6.13 -10.96
N MET A 23 6.94 -6.50 -10.75
CA MET A 23 6.22 -6.16 -9.53
C MET A 23 6.20 -7.36 -8.59
N ILE A 24 6.62 -7.15 -7.34
CA ILE A 24 6.54 -8.12 -6.25
C ILE A 24 5.65 -7.51 -5.19
N ASP A 25 4.43 -8.01 -5.10
CA ASP A 25 3.50 -7.66 -4.03
C ASP A 25 3.82 -8.49 -2.77
N GLU A 26 3.46 -7.96 -1.60
CA GLU A 26 3.82 -8.53 -0.29
C GLU A 26 5.31 -8.91 -0.23
N ALA A 27 6.17 -8.00 -0.68
CA ALA A 27 7.60 -8.25 -0.85
C ALA A 27 8.29 -8.71 0.44
N ASP A 28 7.77 -8.33 1.60
CA ASP A 28 8.23 -8.79 2.91
C ASP A 28 7.97 -10.29 3.13
N ALA A 29 6.82 -10.81 2.71
CA ALA A 29 6.54 -12.24 2.76
C ALA A 29 7.39 -13.01 1.75
N ALA A 30 7.57 -12.45 0.54
CA ALA A 30 8.32 -13.09 -0.53
C ALA A 30 9.85 -13.09 -0.28
N LEU A 31 10.39 -12.04 0.35
CA LEU A 31 11.84 -11.80 0.46
C LEU A 31 12.36 -11.71 1.91
N GLY A 32 11.48 -11.56 2.92
CA GLY A 32 11.84 -11.34 4.32
C GLY A 32 12.20 -12.60 5.12
N ASN A 33 11.79 -13.79 4.69
CA ASN A 33 12.03 -15.05 5.41
C ASN A 33 13.46 -15.62 5.21
N ARG A 34 14.47 -14.82 5.53
CA ARG A 34 15.89 -15.21 5.42
C ARG A 34 16.30 -16.28 6.42
N ASP A 35 15.62 -16.36 7.56
CA ASP A 35 16.00 -17.18 8.72
C ASP A 35 14.95 -18.25 9.08
N ALA A 36 14.19 -18.74 8.10
CA ALA A 36 13.35 -19.92 8.30
C ALA A 36 14.22 -21.14 8.69
N GLU A 37 14.29 -21.43 9.99
CA GLU A 37 14.99 -22.58 10.54
C GLU A 37 14.41 -23.87 9.94
N GLY A 38 15.22 -24.60 9.17
CA GLY A 38 14.83 -25.87 8.56
C GLY A 38 15.04 -25.95 7.05
N ASP A 39 15.21 -24.81 6.36
CA ASP A 39 15.64 -24.82 4.97
C ASP A 39 17.18 -24.91 4.89
N SER A 40 17.69 -25.76 4.00
CA SER A 40 19.11 -26.13 3.85
C SER A 40 20.01 -24.99 3.28
N GLY A 41 19.73 -23.74 3.68
CA GLY A 41 20.32 -22.52 3.16
C GLY A 41 19.87 -22.16 1.75
N VAL A 42 18.84 -22.83 1.19
CA VAL A 42 18.33 -22.56 -0.16
C VAL A 42 17.76 -21.14 -0.22
N SER A 43 16.94 -20.75 0.75
CA SER A 43 16.35 -19.41 0.84
C SER A 43 17.41 -18.29 0.86
N LYS A 44 18.53 -18.49 1.58
CA LYS A 44 19.66 -17.54 1.60
C LYS A 44 20.35 -17.42 0.24
N ARG A 45 20.51 -18.54 -0.49
CA ARG A 45 21.13 -18.54 -1.84
C ARG A 45 20.22 -17.90 -2.89
N VAL A 46 18.92 -18.23 -2.88
CA VAL A 46 17.89 -17.63 -3.75
C VAL A 46 17.84 -16.12 -3.55
N PHE A 47 17.79 -15.65 -2.29
CA PHE A 47 17.86 -14.23 -1.98
C PHE A 47 19.14 -13.57 -2.50
N GLY A 48 20.30 -14.23 -2.32
CA GLY A 48 21.58 -13.75 -2.83
C GLY A 48 21.59 -13.56 -4.36
N GLN A 49 20.95 -14.47 -5.11
CA GLN A 49 20.82 -14.36 -6.56
C GLN A 49 19.95 -13.17 -6.98
N ILE A 50 18.79 -12.98 -6.35
CA ILE A 50 17.92 -11.82 -6.62
C ILE A 50 18.66 -10.52 -6.32
N ALA A 51 19.30 -10.44 -5.16
CA ALA A 51 20.04 -9.26 -4.73
C ALA A 51 21.23 -8.95 -5.66
N ALA A 52 21.94 -9.96 -6.13
CA ALA A 52 23.02 -9.82 -7.11
C ALA A 52 22.48 -9.33 -8.46
N PHE A 53 21.38 -9.89 -8.94
CA PHE A 53 20.72 -9.51 -10.18
C PHE A 53 20.25 -8.05 -10.18
N MET A 54 19.64 -7.60 -9.08
CA MET A 54 19.25 -6.19 -8.90
C MET A 54 20.46 -5.25 -8.88
N SER A 55 21.61 -5.71 -8.35
CA SER A 55 22.82 -4.91 -8.22
C SER A 55 23.62 -4.76 -9.52
N ASP A 56 23.27 -5.49 -10.58
CA ASP A 56 23.98 -5.46 -11.85
C ASP A 56 23.76 -4.11 -12.59
N PRO A 57 24.82 -3.32 -12.82
CA PRO A 57 24.68 -2.03 -13.50
C PRO A 57 24.16 -2.13 -14.95
N SER A 58 24.32 -3.27 -15.61
CA SER A 58 23.84 -3.49 -16.98
C SER A 58 22.32 -3.56 -17.09
N HIS A 59 21.62 -3.78 -15.96
CA HIS A 59 20.17 -3.83 -15.87
C HIS A 59 19.53 -2.46 -15.62
N ARG A 60 20.31 -1.43 -15.27
CA ARG A 60 19.80 -0.10 -14.94
C ARG A 60 19.03 0.52 -16.11
N GLY A 61 17.80 0.97 -15.83
CA GLY A 61 16.89 1.54 -16.84
C GLY A 61 16.32 0.51 -17.83
N ARG A 62 16.66 -0.78 -17.70
CA ARG A 62 16.16 -1.87 -18.54
C ARG A 62 15.25 -2.81 -17.77
N ILE A 63 15.57 -3.08 -16.51
CA ILE A 63 14.77 -3.89 -15.59
C ILE A 63 14.48 -3.05 -14.36
N ILE A 64 13.21 -2.79 -14.09
CA ILE A 64 12.78 -1.99 -12.94
C ILE A 64 12.00 -2.89 -12.00
N PHE A 65 12.44 -2.97 -10.74
CA PHE A 65 11.74 -3.73 -9.71
C PHE A 65 10.85 -2.80 -8.87
N PHE A 66 9.57 -3.14 -8.77
CA PHE A 66 8.60 -2.53 -7.88
C PHE A 66 8.32 -3.51 -6.74
N LEU A 67 8.82 -3.22 -5.55
CA LEU A 67 8.56 -4.00 -4.34
C LEU A 67 7.46 -3.30 -3.56
N VAL A 68 6.31 -3.95 -3.41
CA VAL A 68 5.14 -3.41 -2.71
C VAL A 68 4.97 -4.16 -1.40
N THR A 69 4.81 -3.44 -0.30
CA THR A 69 4.65 -4.04 1.04
C THR A 69 3.95 -3.08 2.00
N ALA A 70 3.13 -3.62 2.89
CA ALA A 70 2.57 -2.90 4.04
C ALA A 70 3.49 -2.99 5.28
N ARG A 71 4.56 -3.79 5.23
CA ARG A 71 5.49 -4.07 6.34
C ARG A 71 6.95 -3.82 5.93
N PRO A 72 7.32 -2.56 5.66
CA PRO A 72 8.69 -2.22 5.27
C PRO A 72 9.72 -2.46 6.39
N ASP A 73 9.27 -2.62 7.64
CA ASP A 73 10.07 -3.06 8.79
C ASP A 73 10.55 -4.52 8.66
N LEU A 74 9.78 -5.38 7.98
CA LEU A 74 10.12 -6.79 7.76
C LEU A 74 11.02 -6.99 6.53
N MET A 75 11.23 -5.94 5.73
CA MET A 75 12.10 -6.00 4.56
C MET A 75 13.58 -6.09 4.96
N PRO A 76 14.36 -7.04 4.38
CA PRO A 76 15.77 -7.15 4.67
C PRO A 76 16.53 -5.86 4.34
N VAL A 77 17.29 -5.34 5.31
CA VAL A 77 18.11 -4.12 5.15
C VAL A 77 19.05 -4.22 3.94
N ASP A 78 19.55 -5.42 3.63
CA ASP A 78 20.42 -5.64 2.47
C ASP A 78 19.71 -5.33 1.14
N LEU A 79 18.40 -5.53 1.02
CA LEU A 79 17.65 -5.25 -0.20
C LEU A 79 17.36 -3.76 -0.39
N LYS A 80 17.27 -3.02 0.73
CA LYS A 80 17.01 -1.57 0.81
C LYS A 80 18.24 -0.69 0.53
N ARG A 81 19.39 -1.30 0.20
CA ARG A 81 20.63 -0.56 -0.07
C ARG A 81 20.67 -0.03 -1.50
N GLN A 82 21.48 1.00 -1.70
CA GLN A 82 21.74 1.59 -3.02
C GLN A 82 22.12 0.54 -4.06
N GLY A 83 21.60 0.72 -5.28
CA GLY A 83 21.74 -0.25 -6.37
C GLY A 83 20.80 -1.46 -6.28
N ARG A 84 19.85 -1.49 -5.35
CA ARG A 84 18.77 -2.50 -5.27
C ARG A 84 17.41 -1.79 -5.19
N ALA A 85 16.67 -1.94 -4.10
CA ALA A 85 15.49 -1.12 -3.83
C ALA A 85 15.97 0.19 -3.17
N GLU A 86 16.49 1.10 -3.98
CA GLU A 86 17.13 2.32 -3.48
C GLU A 86 16.15 3.46 -3.21
N GLU A 87 15.05 3.52 -3.96
CA GLU A 87 13.99 4.52 -3.79
C GLU A 87 12.82 3.89 -3.03
N HIS A 88 12.48 4.48 -1.89
CA HIS A 88 11.31 4.10 -1.10
C HIS A 88 10.28 5.22 -1.15
N ILE A 89 9.15 4.91 -1.78
CA ILE A 89 8.01 5.79 -1.94
C ILE A 89 6.93 5.32 -0.97
N ALA A 90 6.64 6.13 0.05
CA ALA A 90 5.57 5.85 0.98
C ALA A 90 4.23 6.33 0.40
N LEU A 91 3.19 5.52 0.54
CA LEU A 91 1.82 5.84 0.13
C LEU A 91 0.99 6.15 1.37
N PHE A 92 0.24 7.24 1.33
CA PHE A 92 -0.55 7.73 2.45
C PHE A 92 -2.01 7.88 2.06
N TYR A 93 -2.87 7.90 3.06
CA TYR A 93 -4.24 8.34 2.89
C TYR A 93 -4.29 9.81 2.47
N PRO A 94 -5.32 10.23 1.72
CA PRO A 94 -5.49 11.62 1.35
C PRO A 94 -5.60 12.49 2.62
N SER A 95 -4.78 13.54 2.66
CA SER A 95 -4.60 14.42 3.81
C SER A 95 -5.43 15.69 3.69
N SER A 96 -5.61 16.21 2.47
CA SER A 96 -6.40 17.40 2.16
C SER A 96 -7.83 17.06 1.70
N ARG A 97 -8.72 18.06 1.69
CA ARG A 97 -10.07 17.87 1.15
C ARG A 97 -10.01 17.62 -0.36
N GLU A 98 -9.13 18.32 -1.05
CA GLU A 98 -8.93 18.22 -2.49
C GLU A 98 -8.47 16.82 -2.91
N GLU A 99 -7.53 16.22 -2.16
CA GLU A 99 -7.08 14.84 -2.38
C GLU A 99 -8.21 13.82 -2.13
N ARG A 100 -9.08 14.07 -1.13
CA ARG A 100 -10.25 13.23 -0.86
C ARG A 100 -11.28 13.32 -1.98
N GLU A 101 -11.58 14.52 -2.47
CA GLU A 101 -12.48 14.73 -3.61
C GLU A 101 -11.94 14.05 -4.88
N GLU A 102 -10.64 14.10 -5.13
CA GLU A 102 -10.01 13.39 -6.25
C GLU A 102 -10.19 11.87 -6.12
N LEU A 103 -9.90 11.31 -4.94
CA LEU A 103 -10.09 9.89 -4.67
C LEU A 103 -11.57 9.48 -4.85
N LEU A 104 -12.51 10.27 -4.30
CA LEU A 104 -13.94 10.02 -4.43
C LEU A 104 -14.38 10.00 -5.88
N ARG A 105 -13.93 10.94 -6.72
CA ARG A 105 -14.23 10.95 -8.17
C ARG A 105 -13.75 9.67 -8.86
N VAL A 106 -12.52 9.21 -8.57
CA VAL A 106 -11.99 7.95 -9.12
C VAL A 106 -12.83 6.77 -8.65
N MET A 107 -13.21 6.76 -7.38
CA MET A 107 -13.98 5.69 -6.76
C MET A 107 -15.41 5.61 -7.27
N MET A 108 -16.11 6.74 -7.41
CA MET A 108 -17.44 6.83 -8.00
C MET A 108 -17.44 6.34 -9.45
N LYS A 109 -16.46 6.78 -10.27
CA LYS A 109 -16.30 6.28 -11.64
C LYS A 109 -16.06 4.77 -11.68
N ARG A 110 -15.28 4.23 -10.75
CA ARG A 110 -14.98 2.80 -10.65
C ARG A 110 -16.21 1.96 -10.28
N THR A 111 -17.07 2.48 -9.41
CA THR A 111 -18.26 1.77 -8.91
C THR A 111 -19.54 2.08 -9.71
N GLY A 112 -19.51 3.10 -10.57
CA GLY A 112 -20.66 3.58 -11.33
C GLY A 112 -21.70 4.25 -10.45
N VAL A 113 -21.26 4.96 -9.41
CA VAL A 113 -22.10 5.89 -8.64
C VAL A 113 -21.94 7.26 -9.28
N ASP A 114 -23.05 7.95 -9.52
CA ASP A 114 -23.09 9.27 -10.13
C ASP A 114 -23.76 10.23 -9.15
N LEU A 115 -22.95 10.96 -8.40
CA LEU A 115 -23.35 11.96 -7.42
C LEU A 115 -22.37 13.13 -7.52
N GLU A 116 -22.87 14.34 -7.33
CA GLU A 116 -22.05 15.53 -7.27
C GLU A 116 -21.25 15.60 -5.95
N MET A 117 -20.15 16.35 -5.93
CA MET A 117 -19.30 16.42 -4.73
C MET A 117 -19.98 17.09 -3.54
N ASP A 118 -20.93 17.99 -3.77
CA ASP A 118 -21.76 18.62 -2.73
C ASP A 118 -22.85 17.69 -2.18
N GLU A 119 -23.08 16.55 -2.85
CA GLU A 119 -23.96 15.47 -2.39
C GLU A 119 -23.23 14.38 -1.60
N MET A 120 -21.90 14.50 -1.45
CA MET A 120 -21.11 13.55 -0.67
C MET A 120 -21.26 13.79 0.84
N PRO A 121 -21.45 12.74 1.65
CA PRO A 121 -21.47 12.87 3.10
C PRO A 121 -20.18 13.53 3.62
N ASP A 122 -20.34 14.47 4.56
CA ASP A 122 -19.23 15.21 5.18
C ASP A 122 -18.16 14.28 5.79
N ALA A 123 -18.56 13.11 6.30
CA ALA A 123 -17.65 12.12 6.84
C ALA A 123 -16.61 11.60 5.82
N LEU A 124 -16.94 11.61 4.52
CA LEU A 124 -16.02 11.25 3.44
C LEU A 124 -15.08 12.39 3.03
N LEU A 125 -15.42 13.63 3.37
CA LEU A 125 -14.73 14.85 2.92
C LEU A 125 -13.86 15.49 4.02
N ASN A 126 -14.30 15.43 5.28
CA ASN A 126 -13.73 16.24 6.37
C ASN A 126 -12.65 15.51 7.18
N GLY A 127 -12.35 14.25 6.86
CA GLY A 127 -11.24 13.50 7.46
C GLY A 127 -11.45 13.07 8.91
N GLU A 128 -12.67 13.22 9.46
CA GLU A 128 -13.03 12.68 10.78
C GLU A 128 -12.91 11.15 10.84
N ARG A 129 -13.17 10.50 9.71
CA ARG A 129 -12.95 9.07 9.46
C ARG A 129 -12.09 8.92 8.21
N THR A 130 -11.04 8.10 8.31
CA THR A 130 -10.21 7.76 7.16
C THR A 130 -10.73 6.49 6.52
N PHE A 131 -11.10 6.57 5.24
CA PHE A 131 -11.57 5.45 4.45
C PHE A 131 -10.51 5.06 3.41
N SER A 132 -10.17 3.79 3.35
CA SER A 132 -9.35 3.26 2.25
C SER A 132 -10.14 3.19 0.95
N GLY A 133 -9.43 3.03 -0.17
CA GLY A 133 -10.08 2.75 -1.45
C GLY A 133 -10.95 1.49 -1.40
N ALA A 134 -10.58 0.50 -0.59
CA ALA A 134 -11.40 -0.70 -0.36
C ALA A 134 -12.66 -0.39 0.46
N ASP A 135 -12.55 0.44 1.50
CA ASP A 135 -13.71 0.89 2.28
C ASP A 135 -14.69 1.68 1.42
N MET A 136 -14.18 2.62 0.60
CA MET A 136 -15.00 3.39 -0.33
C MET A 136 -15.68 2.50 -1.37
N GLU A 137 -15.00 1.46 -1.88
CA GLU A 137 -15.59 0.49 -2.79
C GLU A 137 -16.74 -0.26 -2.13
N ALA A 138 -16.53 -0.70 -0.88
CA ALA A 138 -17.55 -1.37 -0.09
C ALA A 138 -18.74 -0.46 0.21
N LEU A 139 -18.50 0.80 0.58
CA LEU A 139 -19.54 1.82 0.81
C LEU A 139 -20.39 2.02 -0.44
N PHE A 140 -19.80 2.34 -1.58
CA PHE A 140 -20.54 2.56 -2.82
C PHE A 140 -21.26 1.31 -3.30
N THR A 141 -20.66 0.14 -3.15
CA THR A 141 -21.32 -1.14 -3.47
C THR A 141 -22.54 -1.39 -2.58
N ARG A 142 -22.44 -1.15 -1.28
CA ARG A 142 -23.57 -1.23 -0.34
C ARG A 142 -24.67 -0.22 -0.68
N ALA A 143 -24.30 1.00 -1.04
CA ALA A 143 -25.23 2.03 -1.47
C ALA A 143 -26.03 1.60 -2.71
N LYS A 144 -25.36 1.02 -3.71
CA LYS A 144 -26.03 0.44 -4.89
C LYS A 144 -26.99 -0.69 -4.54
N PHE A 145 -26.62 -1.57 -3.60
CA PHE A 145 -27.52 -2.61 -3.14
C PHE A 145 -28.75 -2.04 -2.42
N ARG A 146 -28.58 -1.01 -1.59
CA ARG A 146 -29.70 -0.34 -0.92
C ARG A 146 -30.61 0.38 -1.90
N ALA A 147 -30.05 1.07 -2.89
CA ALA A 147 -30.82 1.67 -3.99
C ALA A 147 -31.63 0.62 -4.76
N ALA A 148 -31.00 -0.48 -5.19
CA ALA A 148 -31.71 -1.56 -5.88
C ALA A 148 -32.86 -2.18 -5.07
N ALA A 149 -32.80 -2.12 -3.73
CA ALA A 149 -33.84 -2.60 -2.84
C ALA A 149 -34.89 -1.54 -2.46
N ASP A 150 -34.63 -0.25 -2.68
CA ASP A 150 -35.53 0.86 -2.37
C ASP A 150 -36.43 1.17 -3.58
N PRO A 151 -37.74 0.85 -3.53
CA PRO A 151 -38.66 1.08 -4.65
C PRO A 151 -38.77 2.55 -5.07
N GLY A 152 -38.44 3.50 -4.18
CA GLY A 152 -38.51 4.93 -4.46
C GLY A 152 -37.26 5.53 -5.10
N SER A 153 -36.19 4.74 -5.26
CA SER A 153 -34.90 5.21 -5.77
C SER A 153 -34.68 4.94 -7.27
N GLU A 154 -35.56 4.18 -7.91
CA GLU A 154 -35.40 3.71 -9.31
C GLU A 154 -34.06 2.97 -9.57
N GLY A 155 -33.40 2.48 -8.51
CA GLY A 155 -32.11 1.80 -8.59
C GLY A 155 -30.90 2.74 -8.58
N GLU A 156 -31.10 4.05 -8.39
CA GLU A 156 -30.04 5.05 -8.33
C GLU A 156 -29.63 5.38 -6.89
N VAL A 157 -28.34 5.63 -6.69
CA VAL A 157 -27.81 5.99 -5.37
C VAL A 157 -28.09 7.47 -5.13
N SER A 158 -28.85 7.78 -4.09
CA SER A 158 -29.09 9.15 -3.63
C SER A 158 -28.19 9.51 -2.44
N THR A 159 -28.03 10.81 -2.18
CA THR A 159 -27.34 11.35 -0.99
C THR A 159 -27.78 10.66 0.29
N ARG A 160 -29.10 10.57 0.52
CA ARG A 160 -29.67 9.93 1.71
C ARG A 160 -29.23 8.48 1.85
N ILE A 161 -29.28 7.70 0.76
CA ILE A 161 -28.87 6.29 0.79
C ILE A 161 -27.39 6.17 1.12
N LEU A 162 -26.54 7.04 0.56
CA LEU A 162 -25.11 7.05 0.82
C LEU A 162 -24.81 7.45 2.26
N GLU A 163 -25.47 8.48 2.80
CA GLU A 163 -25.40 8.89 4.21
C GLU A 163 -25.75 7.72 5.13
N ASP A 164 -26.90 7.08 4.91
CA ASP A 164 -27.35 5.93 5.70
C ASP A 164 -26.32 4.78 5.66
N VAL A 165 -25.60 4.60 4.55
CA VAL A 165 -24.57 3.56 4.41
C VAL A 165 -23.30 3.95 5.15
N VAL A 166 -22.86 5.20 5.02
CA VAL A 166 -21.66 5.71 5.69
C VAL A 166 -21.83 5.70 7.21
N ASP A 167 -23.03 5.94 7.71
CA ASP A 167 -23.32 5.91 9.15
C ASP A 167 -23.42 4.48 9.71
N ASP A 168 -23.91 3.53 8.93
CA ASP A 168 -23.96 2.10 9.30
C ASP A 168 -22.62 1.37 9.08
N PHE A 169 -21.70 1.97 8.30
CA PHE A 169 -20.44 1.32 7.95
C PHE A 169 -19.44 1.40 9.10
N MET A 170 -19.20 0.24 9.72
CA MET A 170 -18.10 0.03 10.65
C MET A 170 -16.93 -0.62 9.92
N PRO A 171 -15.86 0.13 9.60
CA PRO A 171 -14.64 -0.46 9.04
C PRO A 171 -14.00 -1.39 10.08
N PRO A 172 -13.33 -2.47 9.64
CA PRO A 172 -12.46 -3.24 10.51
C PRO A 172 -11.25 -2.36 10.90
N THR A 173 -11.37 -1.60 11.98
CA THR A 173 -10.32 -0.68 12.42
C THR A 173 -9.24 -1.41 13.21
N TYR A 174 -8.03 -1.38 12.66
CA TYR A 174 -6.78 -1.73 13.32
C TYR A 174 -5.94 -0.44 13.49
N PRO A 175 -6.38 0.49 14.35
CA PRO A 175 -5.85 1.85 14.35
C PRO A 175 -4.37 1.88 14.73
N LEU A 176 -3.94 0.99 15.65
CA LEU A 176 -2.55 0.91 16.08
C LEU A 176 -1.66 0.35 14.96
N GLU A 177 -2.13 -0.68 14.26
CA GLU A 177 -1.41 -1.29 13.14
C GLU A 177 -1.28 -0.31 11.98
N VAL A 178 -2.35 0.41 11.63
CA VAL A 178 -2.32 1.44 10.59
C VAL A 178 -1.35 2.56 10.97
N GLU A 179 -1.37 3.02 12.23
CA GLU A 179 -0.41 4.01 12.71
C GLU A 179 1.03 3.48 12.62
N LEU A 180 1.26 2.24 13.05
CA LEU A 180 2.58 1.59 12.99
C LEU A 180 3.10 1.52 11.56
N GLN A 181 2.29 1.03 10.63
CA GLN A 181 2.63 0.89 9.22
C GLN A 181 2.93 2.26 8.60
N THR A 182 2.10 3.26 8.89
CA THR A 182 2.26 4.63 8.40
C THR A 182 3.58 5.24 8.88
N LEU A 183 3.85 5.20 10.18
CA LEU A 183 5.06 5.77 10.75
C LEU A 183 6.32 5.01 10.32
N THR A 184 6.23 3.69 10.15
CA THR A 184 7.34 2.90 9.59
C THR A 184 7.61 3.30 8.14
N ALA A 185 6.58 3.48 7.32
CA ALA A 185 6.72 3.97 5.95
C ALA A 185 7.34 5.37 5.90
N VAL A 186 6.99 6.27 6.82
CA VAL A 186 7.64 7.60 6.97
C VAL A 186 9.13 7.46 7.27
N LEU A 187 9.52 6.57 8.19
CA LEU A 187 10.92 6.37 8.56
C LEU A 187 11.76 5.78 7.43
N GLU A 188 11.15 4.88 6.64
CA GLU A 188 11.78 4.19 5.52
C GLU A 188 11.79 5.03 4.25
N CYS A 189 10.94 6.06 4.14
CA CYS A 189 10.88 6.92 2.97
C CYS A 189 12.22 7.63 2.72
N THR A 190 12.67 7.54 1.47
CA THR A 190 13.99 8.03 1.04
C THR A 190 14.01 9.53 0.73
N SER A 191 12.85 10.15 0.53
CA SER A 191 12.73 11.57 0.20
C SER A 191 11.67 12.27 1.05
N LYS A 192 12.09 13.30 1.81
CA LYS A 192 11.18 14.15 2.58
C LYS A 192 10.18 14.91 1.71
N ALA A 193 10.50 15.16 0.45
CA ALA A 193 9.61 15.86 -0.48
C ALA A 193 8.39 15.01 -0.87
N LEU A 194 8.50 13.68 -0.75
CA LEU A 194 7.40 12.74 -1.00
C LEU A 194 6.51 12.52 0.22
N LEU A 195 6.90 13.04 1.39
CA LEU A 195 6.08 12.96 2.59
C LEU A 195 5.03 14.07 2.63
N PRO A 196 3.80 13.77 3.11
CA PRO A 196 2.83 14.77 3.54
C PRO A 196 3.42 15.78 4.51
N GLU A 197 2.84 16.99 4.55
CA GLU A 197 3.35 18.10 5.37
C GLU A 197 3.45 17.74 6.85
N GLU A 198 2.46 17.04 7.38
CA GLU A 198 2.41 16.57 8.76
C GLU A 198 3.66 15.75 9.13
N TYR A 199 4.04 14.78 8.31
CA TYR A 199 5.18 13.92 8.58
C TYR A 199 6.52 14.58 8.24
N ARG A 200 6.53 15.53 7.30
CA ARG A 200 7.73 16.28 6.93
C ARG A 200 8.21 17.19 8.07
N ALA A 201 7.28 17.75 8.83
CA ALA A 201 7.56 18.65 9.95
C ALA A 201 7.82 17.92 11.29
N MET A 202 7.48 16.64 11.38
CA MET A 202 7.66 15.85 12.60
C MET A 202 9.14 15.60 12.93
N ASP A 203 9.42 15.57 14.23
CA ASP A 203 10.72 15.16 14.76
C ASP A 203 10.92 13.65 14.60
N ARG A 204 11.97 13.26 13.88
CA ARG A 204 12.26 11.86 13.56
C ARG A 204 12.47 11.02 14.82
N GLU A 205 13.04 11.58 15.89
CA GLU A 205 13.20 10.85 17.16
C GLU A 205 11.85 10.50 17.80
N LYS A 206 10.85 11.40 17.68
CA LYS A 206 9.49 11.13 18.19
C LYS A 206 8.82 10.01 17.39
N ILE A 207 9.00 10.00 16.08
CA ILE A 207 8.46 8.94 15.20
C ILE A 207 9.04 7.58 15.60
N VAL A 208 10.37 7.49 15.77
CA VAL A 208 11.03 6.24 16.20
C VAL A 208 10.48 5.74 17.53
N ARG A 209 10.40 6.61 18.55
CA ARG A 209 9.85 6.24 19.86
C ARG A 209 8.41 5.72 19.74
N ARG A 210 7.58 6.39 18.94
CA ARG A 210 6.19 5.97 18.73
C ARG A 210 6.08 4.62 18.02
N VAL A 211 6.91 4.36 17.02
CA VAL A 211 6.99 3.05 16.34
C VAL A 211 7.38 1.95 17.31
N ASP A 212 8.34 2.20 18.20
CA ASP A 212 8.76 1.24 19.23
C ASP A 212 7.64 0.94 20.22
N GLU A 213 6.91 1.97 20.68
CA GLU A 213 5.73 1.82 21.54
C GLU A 213 4.63 0.98 20.87
N LEU A 214 4.25 1.33 19.64
CA LEU A 214 3.22 0.61 18.89
C LEU A 214 3.59 -0.84 18.65
N SER A 215 4.86 -1.10 18.31
CA SER A 215 5.39 -2.45 18.12
C SER A 215 5.34 -3.31 19.38
N GLN A 216 5.30 -2.70 20.57
CA GLN A 216 5.11 -3.43 21.84
C GLN A 216 3.64 -3.66 22.15
N LEU A 217 2.74 -2.76 21.76
CA LEU A 217 1.30 -2.87 22.01
C LEU A 217 0.60 -3.89 21.11
N ILE A 218 1.12 -4.12 19.90
CA ILE A 218 0.54 -5.02 18.89
C ILE A 218 1.03 -6.49 19.06
N LYS A 219 2.06 -6.73 19.90
CA LYS A 219 2.56 -8.07 20.22
C LYS A 219 1.67 -8.80 21.23
#